data_AF-A0A4U8UQD9-F1
#
_entry.id   AF-A0A4U8UQD9-F1
#
_cell.length_a   1.000
_cell.length_b   1.000
_cell.length_c   1.000
_cell.angle_alpha   90.00
_cell.angle_beta   90.00
_cell.angle_gamma   90.00
#
_symmetry.space_group_name_H-M   'P 1'
#
loop_
_entity.id
_entity.type
_entity.pdbx_description
1 polymer ?
#
loop_
_entity_poly.entity_id
_entity_poly.type
_entity_poly.pdbx_seq_one_letter_code
_entity_poly.pdbx_strand_id
1 'polypeptide(L)'
;MSSKASQSHAAAGKSSPAPYEELLLQLERQRMEREIAFRQAIEERRAALKLAESREAFKWSASTGLLTGAMTALSAVKQKNLIHALPLLPIFGYLGYELNVCYGGRRERILRESDKIMLESGPNLAPQPITPVEVHERIMQNRDFI
;
A
#
# COMPACT_ATOMS: atom_id res chain seq x y z
N MET A 1 36.81 11.39 62.41
CA MET A 1 36.17 10.15 62.88
C MET A 1 34.68 10.38 62.70
N SER A 2 33.87 9.75 61.87
CA SER A 2 33.86 8.55 61.03
C SER A 2 32.64 8.78 60.11
N SER A 3 32.45 8.21 58.92
CA SER A 3 33.23 7.35 58.07
C SER A 3 32.54 7.46 56.71
N LYS A 4 33.31 7.68 55.65
CA LYS A 4 32.88 7.34 54.29
C LYS A 4 32.72 5.81 54.24
N ALA A 5 31.49 5.31 54.26
CA ALA A 5 31.21 3.93 53.91
C ALA A 5 29.77 3.82 53.42
N SER A 6 29.60 3.13 52.29
CA SER A 6 28.34 2.85 51.58
C SER A 6 27.88 3.86 50.53
N GLN A 7 28.82 4.52 49.84
CA GLN A 7 28.77 4.58 48.38
C GLN A 7 29.84 3.62 47.85
N SER A 8 29.47 2.36 47.67
CA SER A 8 30.25 1.36 46.92
C SER A 8 29.42 0.10 46.78
N HIS A 9 28.57 0.06 45.76
CA HIS A 9 28.24 -1.09 44.92
C HIS A 9 27.50 -0.45 43.72
N ALA A 10 28.20 0.26 42.82
CA ALA A 10 28.95 -0.35 41.72
C ALA A 10 28.11 -1.49 41.11
N ALA A 11 27.32 -1.17 40.08
CA ALA A 11 27.70 -1.42 38.68
C ALA A 11 27.91 -2.92 38.39
N ALA A 12 27.32 -3.36 37.28
CA ALA A 12 27.51 -4.67 36.66
C ALA A 12 26.64 -5.81 37.22
N GLY A 13 25.34 -5.72 36.93
CA GLY A 13 24.47 -6.87 36.72
C GLY A 13 23.95 -6.91 35.29
N LYS A 14 24.78 -6.56 34.29
CA LYS A 14 24.49 -6.96 32.90
C LYS A 14 24.72 -8.47 32.86
N SER A 15 23.73 -9.26 33.25
CA SER A 15 23.72 -10.68 32.91
C SER A 15 23.78 -10.72 31.39
N SER A 16 24.95 -11.11 30.86
CA SER A 16 25.06 -11.52 29.47
C SER A 16 23.84 -12.41 29.18
N PRO A 17 22.99 -12.08 28.20
CA PRO A 17 21.97 -13.02 27.80
C PRO A 17 22.71 -14.34 27.53
N ALA A 18 22.18 -15.46 28.04
CA ALA A 18 22.78 -16.76 27.75
C ALA A 18 22.99 -16.84 26.23
N PRO A 19 24.10 -17.41 25.71
CA PRO A 19 24.39 -17.42 24.27
C PRO A 19 23.22 -17.85 23.38
N TYR A 20 22.30 -18.63 23.95
CA TYR A 20 21.02 -19.02 23.36
C TYR A 20 20.02 -17.87 23.11
N GLU A 21 19.83 -16.96 24.06
CA GLU A 21 18.91 -15.81 23.94
C GLU A 21 19.33 -14.85 22.82
N GLU A 22 20.64 -14.59 22.67
CA GLU A 22 21.16 -13.78 21.57
C GLU A 22 20.91 -14.44 20.21
N LEU A 23 21.07 -15.78 20.14
CA LEU A 23 20.77 -16.54 18.92
C LEU A 23 19.28 -16.50 18.56
N LEU A 24 18.39 -16.62 19.55
CA LEU A 24 16.94 -16.52 19.32
C LEU A 24 16.57 -15.16 18.74
N LEU A 25 17.04 -14.06 19.35
CA LEU A 25 16.79 -12.71 18.85
C LEU A 25 17.33 -12.48 17.43
N GLN A 26 18.50 -13.05 17.12
CA GLN A 26 19.06 -12.98 15.77
C GLN A 26 18.20 -13.73 14.74
N LEU A 27 17.70 -14.91 15.08
CA LEU A 27 16.81 -15.69 14.21
C LEU A 27 15.46 -14.99 13.99
N GLU A 28 14.87 -14.42 15.03
CA GLU A 28 13.64 -13.63 14.94
C GLU A 28 13.83 -12.40 14.05
N ARG A 29 14.93 -11.66 14.23
CA ARG A 29 15.26 -10.52 13.39
C ARG A 29 15.42 -10.92 11.92
N GLN A 30 16.17 -11.98 11.64
CA GLN A 30 16.35 -12.47 10.27
C GLN A 30 15.01 -12.92 9.66
N ARG A 31 14.14 -13.55 10.45
CA ARG A 31 12.79 -13.94 10.00
C ARG A 31 11.96 -12.71 9.63
N MET A 32 11.98 -11.68 10.47
CA MET A 32 11.26 -10.42 10.23
C MET A 32 11.77 -9.70 8.98
N GLU A 33 13.09 -9.60 8.80
CA GLU A 33 13.70 -8.97 7.62
C GLU A 33 13.30 -9.71 6.32
N ARG A 34 13.31 -11.05 6.34
CA ARG A 34 12.85 -11.86 5.19
C ARG A 34 11.37 -11.66 4.89
N GLU A 35 10.53 -11.63 5.92
CA GLU A 35 9.08 -11.43 5.77
C GLU A 35 8.77 -10.06 5.16
N ILE A 36 9.44 -9.00 5.61
CA ILE A 36 9.27 -7.64 5.05
C ILE A 36 9.71 -7.62 3.59
N ALA A 37 10.89 -8.15 3.27
CA ALA A 37 11.39 -8.20 1.90
C ALA A 37 10.46 -9.01 0.98
N PHE A 38 9.93 -10.12 1.47
CA PHE A 38 8.98 -10.95 0.72
C PHE A 38 7.65 -10.22 0.45
N ARG A 39 7.11 -9.51 1.45
CA ARG A 39 5.90 -8.70 1.27
C ARG A 39 6.08 -7.61 0.23
N GLN A 40 7.20 -6.88 0.30
CA GLN A 40 7.52 -5.84 -0.69
C GLN A 40 7.59 -6.44 -2.10
N ALA A 41 8.29 -7.57 -2.28
CA ALA A 41 8.38 -8.24 -3.57
C ALA A 41 7.00 -8.71 -4.09
N ILE A 42 6.13 -9.22 -3.22
CA ILE A 42 4.76 -9.59 -3.61
C ILE A 42 3.94 -8.36 -3.99
N GLU A 43 4.05 -7.27 -3.25
CA GLU A 43 3.32 -6.03 -3.50
C GLU A 43 3.69 -5.42 -4.85
N GLU A 44 4.99 -5.41 -5.19
CA GLU A 44 5.50 -4.99 -6.50
C GLU A 44 5.00 -5.90 -7.63
N ARG A 45 4.97 -7.21 -7.41
CA ARG A 45 4.43 -8.16 -8.41
C ARG A 45 2.93 -7.99 -8.60
N ARG A 46 2.16 -7.84 -7.53
CA ARG A 46 0.70 -7.57 -7.59
C ARG A 46 0.41 -6.26 -8.29
N ALA A 47 1.26 -5.25 -8.06
CA ALA A 47 1.20 -3.97 -8.72
C ALA A 47 1.36 -4.09 -10.24
N ALA A 48 2.39 -4.83 -10.69
CA ALA A 48 2.64 -5.09 -12.10
C ALA A 48 1.52 -5.92 -12.74
N LEU A 49 1.01 -6.94 -12.04
CA LEU A 49 -0.07 -7.80 -12.52
C LEU A 49 -1.37 -7.02 -12.76
N LYS A 50 -1.78 -6.17 -11.81
CA LYS A 50 -2.96 -5.30 -11.99
C LYS A 50 -2.84 -4.37 -13.21
N LEU A 51 -1.63 -3.87 -13.48
CA LEU A 51 -1.38 -3.03 -14.65
C LEU A 51 -1.38 -3.84 -15.95
N ALA A 52 -0.90 -5.08 -15.92
CA ALA A 52 -0.97 -5.98 -17.07
C ALA A 52 -2.43 -6.37 -17.38
N GLU A 53 -3.22 -6.68 -16.36
CA GLU A 53 -4.65 -6.98 -16.48
C GLU A 53 -5.43 -5.82 -17.11
N SER A 54 -5.22 -4.59 -16.63
CA SER A 54 -5.91 -3.42 -17.20
C SER A 54 -5.52 -3.19 -18.67
N ARG A 55 -4.23 -3.36 -19.02
CA ARG A 55 -3.77 -3.24 -20.41
C ARG A 55 -4.40 -4.28 -21.32
N GLU A 56 -4.54 -5.51 -20.85
CA GLU A 56 -5.17 -6.57 -21.63
C GLU A 56 -6.67 -6.30 -21.82
N ALA A 57 -7.37 -5.92 -20.74
CA ALA A 57 -8.77 -5.50 -20.81
C ALA A 57 -8.97 -4.31 -21.79
N PHE A 58 -8.07 -3.33 -21.76
CA PHE A 58 -8.13 -2.18 -22.68
C PHE A 58 -7.95 -2.59 -24.14
N LYS A 59 -7.08 -3.55 -24.48
CA LYS A 59 -6.95 -4.03 -25.87
C LYS A 59 -8.27 -4.60 -26.41
N TRP A 60 -8.96 -5.40 -25.60
CA TRP A 60 -10.24 -5.98 -25.97
C TRP A 60 -11.36 -4.93 -26.03
N SER A 61 -11.42 -4.02 -25.07
CA SER A 61 -12.38 -2.92 -25.08
C SER A 61 -12.14 -1.92 -26.21
N ALA A 62 -10.88 -1.63 -26.55
CA ALA A 62 -10.52 -0.69 -27.61
C ALA A 62 -10.85 -1.23 -29.00
N SER A 63 -10.57 -2.51 -29.27
CA SER A 63 -10.90 -3.14 -30.56
C SER A 63 -12.42 -3.17 -30.79
N THR A 64 -13.19 -3.60 -29.79
CA THR A 64 -14.66 -3.63 -29.86
C THR A 64 -15.25 -2.23 -29.94
N GLY A 65 -14.77 -1.29 -29.11
CA GLY A 65 -15.21 0.10 -29.13
C GLY A 65 -14.89 0.82 -30.45
N LEU A 66 -13.75 0.54 -31.08
CA LEU A 66 -13.40 1.07 -32.40
C LEU A 66 -14.31 0.48 -33.49
N LEU A 67 -14.59 -0.82 -33.45
CA LEU A 67 -15.50 -1.48 -34.39
C LEU A 67 -16.91 -0.89 -34.28
N THR A 68 -17.46 -0.80 -33.07
CA THR A 68 -18.77 -0.20 -32.82
C THR A 68 -18.78 1.26 -33.23
N GLY A 69 -17.73 2.02 -32.88
CA GLY A 69 -17.60 3.42 -33.25
C GLY A 69 -17.56 3.64 -34.77
N ALA A 70 -16.85 2.79 -35.51
CA ALA A 70 -16.81 2.82 -36.97
C ALA A 70 -18.19 2.53 -37.58
N MET A 71 -18.91 1.53 -37.07
CA MET A 71 -20.27 1.21 -37.54
C MET A 71 -21.24 2.36 -37.28
N THR A 72 -21.19 2.96 -36.08
CA THR A 72 -21.99 4.13 -35.73
C THR A 72 -21.67 5.33 -36.61
N ALA A 73 -20.38 5.59 -36.86
CA ALA A 73 -19.94 6.68 -37.73
C ALA A 73 -20.41 6.48 -39.18
N LEU A 74 -20.30 5.27 -39.72
CA LEU A 74 -20.82 4.93 -41.05
C LEU A 74 -22.34 5.15 -41.14
N SER A 75 -23.09 4.77 -40.09
CA SER A 75 -24.54 5.01 -40.04
C SER A 75 -24.86 6.50 -40.04
N ALA A 76 -24.12 7.31 -39.26
CA ALA A 76 -24.30 8.76 -39.20
C ALA A 76 -24.01 9.45 -40.54
N VAL A 77 -22.96 9.03 -41.26
CA VAL A 77 -22.63 9.54 -42.60
C VAL A 77 -23.71 9.17 -43.61
N LYS A 78 -24.20 7.92 -43.58
CA LYS A 78 -25.23 7.44 -44.51
C LYS A 78 -26.56 8.18 -44.32
N GLN A 79 -26.96 8.44 -43.08
CA GLN A 79 -28.21 9.12 -42.75
C GLN A 79 -28.08 10.66 -42.74
N LYS A 80 -26.86 11.20 -42.89
CA LYS A 80 -26.53 12.65 -42.82
C LYS A 80 -27.08 13.34 -41.56
N ASN A 81 -27.26 12.58 -40.48
CA ASN A 81 -27.86 13.08 -39.24
C ASN A 81 -26.88 12.86 -38.08
N LEU A 82 -26.43 13.97 -37.48
CA LEU A 82 -25.42 14.00 -36.43
C LEU A 82 -25.92 13.36 -35.13
N ILE A 83 -27.24 13.22 -34.96
CA ILE A 83 -27.85 12.58 -33.79
C ILE A 83 -27.39 11.10 -33.68
N HIS A 84 -27.10 10.43 -34.79
CA HIS A 84 -26.58 9.06 -34.76
C HIS A 84 -25.14 8.96 -34.24
N ALA A 85 -24.41 10.07 -34.14
CA ALA A 85 -23.08 10.11 -33.53
C ALA A 85 -23.13 10.29 -32.01
N LEU A 86 -24.29 10.55 -31.41
CA LEU A 86 -24.46 10.73 -29.97
C LEU A 86 -23.87 9.58 -29.10
N PRO A 87 -24.05 8.29 -29.44
CA PRO A 87 -23.47 7.19 -28.64
C PRO A 87 -21.95 7.09 -28.75
N LEU A 88 -21.29 7.81 -29.67
CA LEU A 88 -19.83 7.85 -29.72
C LEU A 88 -19.23 8.56 -28.51
N LEU A 89 -19.90 9.58 -27.96
CA LEU A 89 -19.42 10.33 -26.80
C LEU A 89 -19.16 9.44 -25.57
N PRO A 90 -20.13 8.63 -25.08
CA PRO A 90 -19.86 7.74 -23.96
C PRO A 90 -18.83 6.65 -24.30
N ILE A 91 -18.82 6.13 -25.54
CA ILE A 91 -17.85 5.12 -25.96
C ILE A 91 -16.42 5.67 -25.91
N PHE A 92 -16.17 6.82 -26.55
CA PHE A 92 -14.85 7.45 -26.53
C PHE A 92 -14.47 7.99 -25.15
N GLY A 93 -15.45 8.47 -24.37
CA GLY A 93 -15.22 8.87 -22.98
C GLY A 93 -14.74 7.70 -22.12
N TYR A 94 -15.39 6.55 -22.23
CA TYR A 94 -14.98 5.33 -21.53
C TYR A 94 -13.59 4.85 -21.97
N LEU A 95 -13.34 4.78 -23.28
CA LEU A 95 -12.02 4.40 -23.81
C LEU A 95 -10.92 5.37 -23.39
N GLY A 96 -11.19 6.67 -23.38
CA GLY A 96 -10.24 7.69 -22.92
C GLY A 96 -9.92 7.55 -21.44
N TYR A 97 -10.91 7.20 -20.61
CA TYR A 97 -10.72 6.89 -19.20
C TYR A 97 -9.82 5.65 -19.01
N GLU A 98 -10.14 4.54 -19.67
CA GLU A 98 -9.33 3.31 -19.60
C GLU A 98 -7.90 3.53 -20.10
N LEU A 99 -7.72 4.34 -21.14
CA LEU A 99 -6.40 4.71 -21.66
C LEU A 99 -5.58 5.48 -20.61
N ASN A 100 -6.19 6.45 -19.92
CA ASN A 100 -5.55 7.17 -18.82
C ASN A 100 -5.25 6.24 -17.62
N VAL A 101 -6.07 5.22 -17.37
CA VAL A 101 -5.80 4.22 -16.33
C VAL A 101 -4.63 3.30 -16.71
N CYS A 102 -4.52 2.89 -17.98
CA CYS A 102 -3.49 1.94 -18.43
C CYS A 102 -2.11 2.56 -18.68
N TYR A 103 -2.08 3.81 -19.16
CA TYR A 103 -0.85 4.50 -19.57
C TYR A 103 -0.56 5.76 -18.78
N GLY A 104 -1.54 6.30 -18.04
CA GLY A 104 -1.32 7.50 -17.24
C GLY A 104 -0.63 7.20 -15.90
N GLY A 105 0.00 8.22 -15.33
CA GLY A 105 0.60 8.20 -13.99
C GLY A 105 -0.42 8.22 -12.84
N ARG A 106 -1.58 7.55 -12.98
CA ARG A 106 -2.64 7.52 -11.94
C ARG A 106 -2.08 7.02 -10.61
N ARG A 107 -1.27 5.96 -10.63
CA ARG A 107 -0.69 5.37 -9.42
C ARG A 107 0.22 6.34 -8.68
N GLU A 108 1.13 6.99 -9.40
CA GLU A 108 2.06 7.97 -8.83
C GLU A 108 1.31 9.19 -8.28
N ARG A 109 0.28 9.67 -8.98
CA ARG A 109 -0.58 10.75 -8.47
C ARG A 109 -1.32 10.37 -7.20
N ILE A 110 -1.86 9.15 -7.13
CA ILE A 110 -2.55 8.67 -5.92
C ILE A 110 -1.56 8.53 -4.77
N LEU A 111 -0.36 7.99 -5.01
CA LEU A 111 0.69 7.88 -3.99
C LEU A 111 1.09 9.27 -3.47
N ARG A 112 1.32 10.23 -4.37
CA ARG A 112 1.65 11.59 -4.00
C ARG A 112 0.55 12.27 -3.18
N GLU A 113 -0.72 12.08 -3.54
CA GLU A 113 -1.84 12.59 -2.74
C GLU A 113 -1.98 11.84 -1.40
N SER A 114 -1.77 10.52 -1.36
CA SER A 114 -1.82 9.79 -0.10
C SER A 114 -0.72 10.25 0.86
N ASP A 115 0.48 10.52 0.37
CA ASP A 115 1.58 11.04 1.17
C ASP A 115 1.27 12.43 1.71
N LYS A 116 0.67 13.28 0.87
CA LYS A 116 0.22 14.61 1.28
C LYS A 116 -0.85 14.54 2.37
N ILE A 117 -1.86 13.68 2.20
CA ILE A 117 -2.95 13.49 3.16
C ILE A 117 -2.43 12.91 4.48
N MET A 118 -1.49 11.95 4.43
CA MET A 118 -0.80 11.43 5.62
C MET A 118 -0.08 12.52 6.40
N LEU A 119 0.60 13.44 5.71
CA LEU A 119 1.29 14.57 6.35
C LEU A 119 0.31 15.61 6.94
N GLU A 120 -0.80 15.87 6.26
CA GLU A 120 -1.77 16.90 6.65
C GLU A 120 -2.74 16.44 7.75
N SER A 121 -3.21 15.20 7.68
CA SER A 121 -4.31 14.69 8.52
C SER A 121 -4.00 13.34 9.20
N GLY A 122 -2.75 12.85 9.10
CA GLY A 122 -2.30 11.55 9.62
C GLY A 122 -2.82 11.14 11.00
N PRO A 123 -2.75 12.00 12.04
CA PRO A 123 -3.21 11.62 13.38
C PRO A 123 -4.75 11.52 13.52
N ASN A 124 -5.53 12.03 12.57
CA ASN A 124 -7.00 12.04 12.62
C ASN A 124 -7.67 11.07 11.63
N LEU A 125 -6.92 10.48 10.69
CA LEU A 125 -7.48 9.65 9.60
C LEU A 125 -7.80 8.20 10.00
N ALA A 126 -7.05 7.63 10.94
CA ALA A 126 -7.25 6.27 11.40
C ALA A 126 -6.96 6.16 12.90
N PRO A 127 -7.69 5.31 13.65
CA PRO A 127 -7.23 4.91 14.97
C PRO A 127 -5.81 4.35 14.81
N GLN A 128 -4.88 4.84 15.63
CA GLN A 128 -3.49 4.43 15.52
C GLN A 128 -3.42 2.90 15.61
N PRO A 129 -2.67 2.23 14.72
CA PRO A 129 -2.51 0.78 14.83
C PRO A 129 -1.96 0.49 16.22
N ILE A 130 -2.61 -0.41 16.96
CA ILE A 130 -2.20 -0.79 18.31
C ILE A 130 -0.71 -1.15 18.23
N THR A 131 0.11 -0.33 18.88
CA THR A 131 1.55 -0.54 18.82
C THR A 131 1.89 -1.78 19.66
N PRO A 132 2.95 -2.53 19.32
CA PRO A 132 3.40 -3.64 20.17
C PRO A 132 3.66 -3.19 21.61
N VAL A 133 4.03 -1.91 21.80
CA VAL A 133 4.19 -1.25 23.10
C VAL A 133 2.85 -1.17 23.84
N GLU A 134 1.79 -0.72 23.17
CA GLU A 134 0.45 -0.66 23.76
C GLU A 134 -0.11 -2.05 24.10
N VAL A 135 0.15 -3.07 23.28
CA VAL A 135 -0.20 -4.46 23.64
C VAL A 135 0.56 -4.90 24.91
N HIS A 136 1.85 -4.60 24.98
CA HIS A 136 2.68 -4.95 26.13
C HIS A 136 2.22 -4.26 27.42
N GLU A 137 1.88 -2.97 27.34
CA GLU A 137 1.32 -2.21 28.46
C GLU A 137 0.00 -2.81 28.95
N ARG A 138 -0.92 -3.18 28.05
CA ARG A 138 -2.17 -3.85 28.40
C ARG A 138 -1.94 -5.20 29.08
N ILE A 139 -0.95 -5.97 28.62
CA ILE A 139 -0.60 -7.27 29.24
C ILE A 139 -0.03 -7.06 30.64
N MET A 140 0.83 -6.06 30.83
CA MET A 140 1.39 -5.71 32.14
C MET A 140 0.31 -5.25 33.11
N GLN A 141 -0.54 -4.30 32.67
CA GLN A 141 -1.66 -3.80 33.46
C GLN A 141 -2.57 -4.94 33.91
N ASN A 142 -2.91 -5.88 33.04
CA ASN A 142 -3.78 -7.00 33.38
C ASN A 142 -3.12 -8.04 34.32
N ARG A 143 -1.78 -8.05 34.41
CA ARG A 143 -1.02 -8.90 35.32
C ARG A 143 -0.94 -8.32 36.73
N ASP A 144 -0.97 -6.99 36.88
CA ASP A 144 -0.94 -6.29 38.17
C ASP A 144 -2.27 -6.36 38.94
N PHE A 145 -3.37 -6.74 38.27
CA PHE A 145 -4.70 -6.93 38.87
C PHE A 145 -4.95 -8.37 39.38
N ILE A 146 -4.01 -9.30 39.19
CA ILE A 146 -4.08 -10.71 39.64
C ILE A 146 -3.11 -10.92 40.79
#